data_AF-A0A3C2D426-F1
#
_entry.id   AF-A0A3C2D426-F1
#
_cell.length_a   1.000
_cell.length_b   1.000
_cell.length_c   1.000
_cell.angle_alpha   90.00
_cell.angle_beta   90.00
_cell.angle_gamma   90.00
#
_symmetry.space_group_name_H-M   'P 1'
#
loop_
_entity.id
_entity.type
_entity.pdbx_description
1 polymer ?
#
loop_
_entity_poly.entity_id
_entity_poly.type
_entity_poly.pdbx_seq_one_letter_code
_entity_poly.pdbx_strand_id
1 'polypeptide(L)'
;MKSFGKSIIRLILLYPSTFYCLAIYAQTSDTNKKLANRDFPSVFQAWNKADNVKAESEIKAIARHDLYFTGASALKLKWNNDFEGLADGFTENSLKNASEYKKLLVAENPNIVTIVEIKYRDAPSSYLPSNSKWWMRDEKGDLVYGWEEGGYIRLDLNDSTFQEQIAKQAAVVMQSGVADGVMLDWWTESEFLSSRLAILKKIRKEIGNKGLILLNSNQEQIPQSAEYANGLFMECWDSPDESVEKWAKYQSTLEWAEKNLREPRINCLETWFKNSRNDLNRMRSTTTLALTRSNGFCLFSDPNPLPTPDHLHSWYSFYDVSLGKPKEPGFKREDNAWQRNFSNGIVIYNPLGNNQITVLFEEVRTSQATGIRSKKHFINAFDGDIFLSE
;
A
#
# COMPACT_ATOMS: atom_id res chain seq x y z
N MET A 1 1.45 21.39 -76.17
CA MET A 1 0.71 20.14 -75.86
C MET A 1 1.54 19.31 -74.89
N LYS A 2 0.94 19.01 -73.72
CA LYS A 2 1.21 17.91 -72.77
C LYS A 2 2.65 17.41 -72.54
N SER A 3 3.16 17.65 -71.33
CA SER A 3 3.75 16.59 -70.49
C SER A 3 3.79 17.06 -69.03
N PHE A 4 2.96 16.44 -68.18
CA PHE A 4 2.92 16.63 -66.73
C PHE A 4 3.87 15.62 -66.09
N GLY A 5 4.95 16.10 -65.46
CA GLY A 5 5.77 15.29 -64.55
C GLY A 5 5.13 15.24 -63.17
N LYS A 6 4.64 14.06 -62.75
CA LYS A 6 4.15 13.80 -61.40
C LYS A 6 5.34 13.66 -60.45
N SER A 7 5.49 14.61 -59.53
CA SER A 7 6.33 14.44 -58.34
C SER A 7 5.48 13.81 -57.24
N ILE A 8 5.87 12.63 -56.77
CA ILE A 8 5.20 11.90 -55.68
C ILE A 8 5.63 12.53 -54.35
N ILE A 9 4.75 13.29 -53.72
CA ILE A 9 4.90 13.68 -52.31
C ILE A 9 4.56 12.44 -51.46
N ARG A 10 5.57 11.83 -50.83
CA ARG A 10 5.36 10.88 -49.73
C ARG A 10 4.88 11.68 -48.52
N LEU A 11 3.57 11.59 -48.23
CA LEU A 11 3.01 12.00 -46.96
C LEU A 11 3.52 11.02 -45.88
N ILE A 12 4.47 11.44 -45.06
CA ILE A 12 4.83 10.70 -43.84
C ILE A 12 3.68 10.95 -42.86
N LEU A 13 2.82 9.94 -42.69
CA LEU A 13 1.89 9.85 -41.57
C LEU A 13 2.73 9.72 -40.29
N LEU A 14 2.93 10.84 -39.59
CA LEU A 14 3.41 10.84 -38.22
C LEU A 14 2.32 10.18 -37.35
N TYR A 15 2.60 8.95 -36.90
CA TYR A 15 1.80 8.23 -35.92
C TYR A 15 1.68 9.01 -34.59
N PRO A 16 0.62 8.78 -33.79
CA PRO A 16 0.30 9.54 -32.58
C PRO A 16 1.16 9.08 -31.39
N SER A 17 2.47 9.30 -31.45
CA SER A 17 3.41 8.96 -30.36
C SER A 17 3.74 10.16 -29.46
N THR A 18 3.38 11.38 -29.85
CA THR A 18 3.72 12.61 -29.11
C THR A 18 2.78 12.93 -27.95
N PHE A 19 1.50 12.55 -28.02
CA PHE A 19 0.56 12.73 -26.90
C PHE A 19 0.79 11.72 -25.75
N TYR A 20 1.29 10.53 -26.07
CA TYR A 20 1.57 9.47 -25.09
C TYR A 20 2.72 9.81 -24.14
N CYS A 21 3.73 10.56 -24.60
CA CYS A 21 4.91 10.89 -23.79
C CYS A 21 4.64 11.99 -22.74
N LEU A 22 3.69 12.89 -23.01
CA LEU A 22 3.37 14.03 -22.13
C LEU A 22 2.53 13.62 -20.91
N ALA A 23 1.55 12.72 -21.07
CA ALA A 23 0.70 12.25 -19.98
C ALA A 23 1.49 11.44 -18.92
N ILE A 24 2.40 10.57 -19.37
CA ILE A 24 3.27 9.75 -18.49
C ILE A 24 4.34 10.62 -17.79
N TYR A 25 4.69 11.78 -18.33
CA TYR A 25 5.62 12.70 -17.64
C TYR A 25 4.93 13.47 -16.51
N ALA A 26 3.70 13.96 -16.73
CA ALA A 26 2.91 14.71 -15.76
C ALA A 26 2.59 13.89 -14.48
N GLN A 27 2.17 12.63 -14.62
CA GLN A 27 1.70 11.78 -13.50
C GLN A 27 2.80 11.41 -12.49
N THR A 28 4.08 11.58 -12.84
CA THR A 28 5.21 10.97 -12.11
C THR A 28 6.05 11.96 -11.33
N SER A 29 6.01 13.22 -11.75
CA SER A 29 6.39 14.33 -10.89
C SER A 29 5.40 14.50 -9.74
N ASP A 30 4.20 13.92 -9.86
CA ASP A 30 3.11 14.07 -8.91
C ASP A 30 3.23 13.09 -7.73
N THR A 31 3.42 11.78 -7.95
CA THR A 31 3.50 10.80 -6.84
C THR A 31 4.66 11.06 -5.88
N ASN A 32 5.87 11.39 -6.37
CA ASN A 32 6.99 11.78 -5.49
C ASN A 32 6.66 13.04 -4.67
N LYS A 33 5.96 14.01 -5.27
CA LYS A 33 5.54 15.22 -4.56
C LYS A 33 4.49 14.90 -3.51
N LYS A 34 3.49 14.07 -3.82
CA LYS A 34 2.49 13.60 -2.85
C LYS A 34 3.16 13.00 -1.61
N LEU A 35 4.06 12.03 -1.83
CA LEU A 35 4.78 11.33 -0.76
C LEU A 35 5.75 12.26 -0.01
N ALA A 36 6.34 13.25 -0.68
CA ALA A 36 7.20 14.24 -0.03
C ALA A 36 6.41 15.32 0.74
N ASN A 37 5.18 15.64 0.29
CA ASN A 37 4.35 16.71 0.83
C ASN A 37 3.45 16.26 1.97
N ARG A 38 3.10 14.96 2.07
CA ARG A 38 2.27 14.41 3.15
C ARG A 38 2.77 14.75 4.55
N ASP A 39 1.86 14.75 5.51
CA ASP A 39 2.20 14.92 6.92
C ASP A 39 2.42 13.57 7.61
N PHE A 40 2.79 13.61 8.89
CA PHE A 40 2.91 12.43 9.75
C PHE A 40 2.08 12.62 11.04
N PRO A 41 1.47 11.55 11.58
CA PRO A 41 1.46 10.18 11.06
C PRO A 41 0.70 10.02 9.76
N SER A 42 1.23 9.18 8.88
CA SER A 42 0.61 8.86 7.61
C SER A 42 -0.07 7.50 7.72
N VAL A 43 -1.37 7.46 7.47
CA VAL A 43 -2.22 6.27 7.65
C VAL A 43 -2.66 5.78 6.28
N PHE A 44 -2.70 4.46 6.09
CA PHE A 44 -3.21 3.86 4.85
C PHE A 44 -4.53 3.14 5.05
N GLN A 45 -5.25 2.92 3.95
CA GLN A 45 -6.47 2.12 3.91
C GLN A 45 -6.24 0.89 3.01
N ALA A 46 -6.44 -0.30 3.59
CA ALA A 46 -6.41 -1.59 2.92
C ALA A 46 -7.84 -2.04 2.60
N TRP A 47 -8.29 -1.87 1.36
CA TRP A 47 -9.63 -2.19 0.85
C TRP A 47 -10.80 -1.48 1.56
N ASN A 48 -11.06 -1.81 2.82
CA ASN A 48 -12.23 -1.43 3.59
C ASN A 48 -12.00 -0.17 4.43
N LYS A 49 -13.10 0.47 4.83
CA LYS A 49 -13.09 1.83 5.39
C LYS A 49 -12.93 1.84 6.91
N ALA A 50 -12.54 3.00 7.44
CA ALA A 50 -12.67 3.29 8.86
C ALA A 50 -14.16 3.32 9.26
N ASP A 51 -14.55 2.51 10.25
CA ASP A 51 -15.96 2.35 10.63
C ASP A 51 -16.47 3.41 11.57
N ASN A 52 -15.63 4.06 12.37
CA ASN A 52 -16.11 5.02 13.36
C ASN A 52 -16.40 6.40 12.77
N VAL A 53 -16.15 6.60 11.47
CA VAL A 53 -16.39 7.84 10.73
C VAL A 53 -17.60 7.74 9.78
N LYS A 54 -18.61 6.90 10.09
CA LYS A 54 -19.77 6.64 9.19
C LYS A 54 -20.60 7.88 8.83
N ALA A 55 -20.49 8.95 9.60
CA ALA A 55 -21.18 10.21 9.31
C ALA A 55 -20.55 10.97 8.13
N GLU A 56 -19.32 10.62 7.74
CA GLU A 56 -18.62 11.23 6.61
C GLU A 56 -19.03 10.60 5.28
N SER A 57 -18.94 11.39 4.21
CA SER A 57 -19.02 10.86 2.84
C SER A 57 -17.88 9.87 2.58
N GLU A 58 -18.09 8.91 1.68
CA GLU A 58 -17.07 7.95 1.22
C GLU A 58 -15.73 8.64 0.87
N ILE A 59 -15.78 9.73 0.09
CA ILE A 59 -14.60 10.50 -0.32
C ILE A 59 -13.81 11.00 0.90
N LYS A 60 -14.48 11.67 1.85
CA LYS A 60 -13.83 12.20 3.06
C LYS A 60 -13.24 11.10 3.94
N ALA A 61 -13.97 10.00 4.14
CA ALA A 61 -13.49 8.88 4.93
C ALA A 61 -12.22 8.25 4.33
N ILE A 62 -12.17 8.11 2.99
CA ILE A 62 -10.97 7.64 2.29
C ILE A 62 -9.85 8.68 2.36
N ALA A 63 -10.15 9.96 2.13
CA ALA A 63 -9.18 11.05 2.08
C ALA A 63 -8.47 11.34 3.41
N ARG A 64 -8.98 10.83 4.53
CA ARG A 64 -8.22 10.77 5.80
C ARG A 64 -6.88 10.03 5.65
N HIS A 65 -6.80 9.09 4.72
CA HIS A 65 -5.61 8.29 4.45
C HIS A 65 -4.78 8.91 3.33
N ASP A 66 -3.46 8.80 3.45
CA ASP A 66 -2.52 9.25 2.43
C ASP A 66 -2.21 8.16 1.39
N LEU A 67 -2.55 6.90 1.69
CA LEU A 67 -2.49 5.79 0.76
C LEU A 67 -3.78 4.98 0.84
N TYR A 68 -4.37 4.67 -0.31
CA TYR A 68 -5.52 3.81 -0.45
C TYR A 68 -5.25 2.73 -1.49
N PHE A 69 -5.18 1.47 -1.08
CA PHE A 69 -5.13 0.36 -2.02
C PHE A 69 -6.41 -0.46 -1.96
N THR A 70 -6.91 -0.86 -3.12
CA THR A 70 -8.21 -1.53 -3.26
C THR A 70 -8.35 -2.19 -4.64
N GLY A 71 -9.46 -2.90 -4.86
CA GLY A 71 -9.83 -3.39 -6.20
C GLY A 71 -10.29 -2.25 -7.13
N ALA A 72 -10.16 -2.46 -8.44
CA ALA A 72 -10.46 -1.45 -9.47
C ALA A 72 -11.86 -0.82 -9.32
N SER A 73 -12.87 -1.62 -8.96
CA SER A 73 -14.27 -1.18 -8.83
C SER A 73 -14.49 -0.12 -7.75
N ALA A 74 -13.73 -0.16 -6.65
CA ALA A 74 -13.83 0.83 -5.58
C ALA A 74 -13.33 2.22 -6.04
N LEU A 75 -12.41 2.26 -7.01
CA LEU A 75 -12.00 3.47 -7.72
C LEU A 75 -12.91 3.80 -8.92
N LYS A 76 -14.08 3.18 -8.99
CA LYS A 76 -15.11 3.33 -10.04
C LYS A 76 -14.65 2.88 -11.44
N LEU A 77 -13.56 2.11 -11.52
CA LEU A 77 -13.10 1.47 -12.76
C LEU A 77 -13.87 0.16 -12.99
N LYS A 78 -14.25 -0.11 -14.24
CA LYS A 78 -14.90 -1.37 -14.63
C LYS A 78 -14.14 -1.98 -15.79
N TRP A 79 -13.58 -3.17 -15.56
CA TRP A 79 -12.91 -3.97 -16.59
C TRP A 79 -13.82 -4.18 -17.82
N ASN A 80 -13.22 -4.18 -19.02
CA ASN A 80 -13.93 -4.25 -20.30
C ASN A 80 -14.32 -5.67 -20.73
N ASN A 81 -14.30 -6.63 -19.81
CA ASN A 81 -14.63 -8.02 -20.05
C ASN A 81 -15.47 -8.56 -18.89
N ASP A 82 -16.39 -9.49 -19.18
CA ASP A 82 -17.20 -10.16 -18.16
C ASP A 82 -16.34 -11.06 -17.27
N PHE A 83 -15.25 -11.61 -17.83
CA PHE A 83 -14.19 -12.28 -17.09
C PHE A 83 -13.03 -11.32 -16.88
N GLU A 84 -12.92 -10.79 -15.66
CA GLU A 84 -11.90 -9.80 -15.31
C GLU A 84 -10.49 -10.24 -15.71
N GLY A 85 -10.14 -11.52 -15.54
CA GLY A 85 -8.82 -12.03 -15.90
C GLY A 85 -8.48 -11.96 -17.38
N LEU A 86 -9.48 -11.86 -18.26
CA LEU A 86 -9.31 -11.69 -19.70
C LEU A 86 -9.36 -10.21 -20.14
N ALA A 87 -9.63 -9.28 -19.22
CA ALA A 87 -9.79 -7.88 -19.54
C ALA A 87 -8.47 -7.23 -19.94
N ASP A 88 -8.52 -6.34 -20.92
CA ASP A 88 -7.36 -5.60 -21.40
C ASP A 88 -7.54 -4.09 -21.45
N GLY A 89 -8.57 -3.63 -20.77
CA GLY A 89 -8.97 -2.24 -20.72
C GLY A 89 -10.03 -2.04 -19.66
N PHE A 90 -10.38 -0.78 -19.45
CA PHE A 90 -11.58 -0.39 -18.73
C PHE A 90 -12.63 0.10 -19.72
N THR A 91 -13.91 0.01 -19.34
CA THR A 91 -14.98 0.61 -20.14
C THR A 91 -14.84 2.14 -20.18
N GLU A 92 -15.14 2.77 -21.32
CA GLU A 92 -14.97 4.22 -21.50
C GLU A 92 -15.75 5.03 -20.45
N ASN A 93 -16.98 4.61 -20.13
CA ASN A 93 -17.79 5.27 -19.12
C ASN A 93 -17.17 5.19 -17.72
N SER A 94 -16.57 4.04 -17.37
CA SER A 94 -15.91 3.89 -16.08
C SER A 94 -14.64 4.73 -15.96
N LEU A 95 -13.90 4.95 -17.05
CA LEU A 95 -12.74 5.85 -17.04
C LEU A 95 -13.12 7.29 -16.72
N LYS A 96 -14.24 7.78 -17.30
CA LYS A 96 -14.76 9.12 -17.01
C LYS A 96 -15.17 9.24 -15.54
N ASN A 97 -15.94 8.27 -15.03
CA ASN A 97 -16.38 8.25 -13.64
C ASN A 97 -15.22 8.17 -12.66
N ALA A 98 -14.23 7.32 -12.93
CA ALA A 98 -13.05 7.15 -12.10
C ALA A 98 -12.15 8.39 -12.10
N SER A 99 -12.05 9.10 -13.24
CA SER A 99 -11.33 10.37 -13.30
C SER A 99 -11.99 11.45 -12.43
N GLU A 100 -13.31 11.60 -12.50
CA GLU A 100 -14.03 12.53 -11.61
C GLU A 100 -13.93 12.12 -10.14
N TYR A 101 -14.03 10.82 -9.85
CA TYR A 101 -13.83 10.29 -8.50
C TYR A 101 -12.44 10.60 -7.95
N LYS A 102 -11.38 10.43 -8.76
CA LYS A 102 -10.00 10.78 -8.37
C LYS A 102 -9.85 12.29 -8.12
N LYS A 103 -10.50 13.16 -8.90
CA LYS A 103 -10.49 14.61 -8.65
C LYS A 103 -11.12 14.96 -7.30
N LEU A 104 -12.24 14.31 -6.95
CA LEU A 104 -12.87 14.50 -5.64
C LEU A 104 -11.96 14.05 -4.48
N LEU A 105 -11.30 12.89 -4.63
CA LEU A 105 -10.31 12.42 -3.64
C LEU A 105 -9.13 13.40 -3.48
N VAL A 106 -8.55 13.86 -4.60
CA VAL A 106 -7.42 14.80 -4.59
C VAL A 106 -7.81 16.17 -4.05
N ALA A 107 -9.06 16.59 -4.23
CA ALA A 107 -9.55 17.84 -3.66
C ALA A 107 -9.61 17.81 -2.13
N GLU A 108 -9.94 16.65 -1.53
CA GLU A 108 -9.96 16.48 -0.07
C GLU A 108 -8.57 16.15 0.50
N ASN A 109 -7.79 15.30 -0.19
CA ASN A 109 -6.38 15.03 0.16
C ASN A 109 -5.49 15.11 -1.10
N PRO A 110 -4.77 16.21 -1.32
CA PRO A 110 -3.90 16.37 -2.50
C PRO A 110 -2.71 15.40 -2.52
N ASN A 111 -2.39 14.78 -1.39
CA ASN A 111 -1.28 13.84 -1.24
C ASN A 111 -1.72 12.37 -1.35
N ILE A 112 -3.00 12.07 -1.59
CA ILE A 112 -3.48 10.69 -1.63
C ILE A 112 -2.88 9.89 -2.80
N VAL A 113 -2.23 8.79 -2.44
CA VAL A 113 -1.72 7.76 -3.35
C VAL A 113 -2.74 6.65 -3.46
N THR A 114 -3.13 6.30 -4.68
CA THR A 114 -4.12 5.23 -4.92
C THR A 114 -3.48 4.07 -5.66
N ILE A 115 -3.67 2.85 -5.17
CA ILE A 115 -3.07 1.62 -5.72
C ILE A 115 -4.19 0.63 -6.05
N VAL A 116 -4.08 -0.09 -7.18
CA VAL A 116 -5.06 -1.12 -7.57
C VAL A 116 -4.50 -2.51 -7.37
N GLU A 117 -5.23 -3.36 -6.65
CA GLU A 117 -4.95 -4.80 -6.56
C GLU A 117 -5.11 -5.45 -7.94
N ILE A 118 -4.11 -6.24 -8.36
CA ILE A 118 -4.20 -7.13 -9.51
C ILE A 118 -4.20 -8.57 -9.03
N LYS A 119 -5.25 -9.33 -9.37
CA LYS A 119 -5.34 -10.74 -9.04
C LYS A 119 -4.37 -11.56 -9.88
N TYR A 120 -3.43 -12.20 -9.21
CA TYR A 120 -2.42 -13.04 -9.88
C TYR A 120 -2.28 -14.43 -9.25
N ARG A 121 -2.50 -14.61 -7.94
CA ARG A 121 -2.41 -15.93 -7.28
C ARG A 121 -3.75 -16.64 -7.19
N ASP A 122 -4.77 -15.98 -6.67
CA ASP A 122 -6.10 -16.56 -6.48
C ASP A 122 -7.17 -15.61 -6.98
N ALA A 123 -8.26 -16.18 -7.49
CA ALA A 123 -9.37 -15.40 -7.98
C ALA A 123 -10.70 -16.15 -7.87
N PRO A 124 -11.84 -15.43 -7.82
CA PRO A 124 -13.14 -16.09 -7.74
C PRO A 124 -13.42 -16.82 -9.05
N SER A 125 -14.31 -17.81 -9.04
CA SER A 125 -14.65 -18.59 -10.24
C SER A 125 -15.20 -17.74 -11.40
N SER A 126 -15.70 -16.54 -11.14
CA SER A 126 -16.13 -15.55 -12.14
C SER A 126 -14.97 -14.81 -12.83
N TYR A 127 -13.73 -14.98 -12.39
CA TYR A 127 -12.57 -14.24 -12.92
C TYR A 127 -12.14 -14.73 -14.31
N LEU A 128 -12.28 -16.03 -14.58
CA LEU A 128 -11.97 -16.66 -15.86
C LEU A 128 -13.04 -17.69 -16.22
N PRO A 129 -13.20 -18.02 -17.51
CA PRO A 129 -14.01 -19.17 -17.92
C PRO A 129 -13.54 -20.45 -17.21
N SER A 130 -14.47 -21.35 -16.87
CA SER A 130 -14.15 -22.58 -16.11
C SER A 130 -13.14 -23.51 -16.80
N ASN A 131 -13.08 -23.45 -18.14
CA ASN A 131 -12.13 -24.20 -18.97
C ASN A 131 -10.82 -23.44 -19.26
N SER A 132 -10.60 -22.27 -18.66
CA SER A 132 -9.37 -21.51 -18.85
C SER A 132 -8.15 -22.34 -18.45
N LYS A 133 -7.11 -22.28 -19.30
CA LYS A 133 -5.81 -22.90 -19.02
C LYS A 133 -5.02 -22.16 -17.93
N TRP A 134 -5.45 -20.95 -17.56
CA TRP A 134 -4.81 -20.16 -16.52
C TRP A 134 -5.30 -20.52 -15.11
N TRP A 135 -6.28 -21.42 -14.98
CA TRP A 135 -6.55 -22.06 -13.70
C TRP A 135 -5.47 -23.07 -13.36
N MET A 136 -4.93 -23.00 -12.14
CA MET A 136 -4.01 -24.00 -11.65
C MET A 136 -4.74 -25.33 -11.47
N ARG A 137 -4.14 -26.39 -11.98
CA ARG A 137 -4.64 -27.75 -11.85
C ARG A 137 -3.59 -28.66 -11.24
N ASP A 138 -4.02 -29.64 -10.46
CA ASP A 138 -3.15 -30.67 -9.93
C ASP A 138 -2.81 -31.73 -10.99
N GLU A 139 -2.06 -32.77 -10.59
CA GLU A 139 -1.64 -33.86 -11.48
C GLU A 139 -2.82 -34.67 -12.05
N LYS A 140 -4.00 -34.60 -11.43
CA LYS A 140 -5.22 -35.28 -11.87
C LYS A 140 -6.06 -34.39 -12.80
N GLY A 141 -5.70 -33.12 -12.96
CA GLY A 141 -6.43 -32.13 -13.72
C GLY A 141 -7.51 -31.39 -12.91
N ASP A 142 -7.59 -31.63 -11.60
CA ASP A 142 -8.55 -30.98 -10.72
C ASP A 142 -8.08 -29.57 -10.36
N LEU A 143 -9.03 -28.65 -10.15
CA LEU A 143 -8.72 -27.27 -9.77
C LEU A 143 -8.05 -27.23 -8.40
N VAL A 144 -6.96 -26.48 -8.31
CA VAL A 144 -6.31 -26.20 -7.02
C VAL A 144 -6.97 -24.98 -6.40
N TYR A 145 -7.53 -25.13 -5.21
CA TYR A 145 -8.14 -24.03 -4.47
C TYR A 145 -7.10 -23.26 -3.64
N GLY A 146 -7.38 -21.98 -3.45
CA GLY A 146 -6.59 -21.09 -2.62
C GLY A 146 -6.87 -21.30 -1.13
N TRP A 147 -6.90 -20.20 -0.38
CA TRP A 147 -7.36 -20.24 1.01
C TRP A 147 -8.79 -20.78 1.10
N GLU A 148 -9.10 -21.53 2.16
CA GLU A 148 -10.45 -22.08 2.39
C GLU A 148 -11.51 -20.96 2.47
N GLU A 149 -11.11 -19.80 2.99
CA GLU A 149 -11.92 -18.59 3.03
C GLU A 149 -12.14 -18.00 1.62
N GLY A 150 -13.40 -17.77 1.27
CA GLY A 150 -13.77 -17.07 0.04
C GLY A 150 -13.91 -17.93 -1.23
N GLY A 151 -13.58 -19.23 -1.17
CA GLY A 151 -13.79 -20.15 -2.30
C GLY A 151 -12.99 -19.79 -3.55
N TYR A 152 -11.80 -19.21 -3.35
CA TYR A 152 -10.93 -18.77 -4.43
C TYR A 152 -10.18 -19.94 -5.09
N ILE A 153 -9.94 -19.83 -6.39
CA ILE A 153 -9.22 -20.83 -7.19
C ILE A 153 -7.85 -20.26 -7.54
N ARG A 154 -6.80 -21.09 -7.41
CA ARG A 154 -5.43 -20.69 -7.75
C ARG A 154 -5.27 -20.53 -9.26
N LEU A 155 -4.46 -19.55 -9.64
CA LEU A 155 -4.08 -19.25 -11.00
C LEU A 155 -2.69 -19.85 -11.30
N ASP A 156 -2.49 -20.33 -12.52
CA ASP A 156 -1.23 -20.95 -12.92
C ASP A 156 -0.16 -19.89 -13.19
N LEU A 157 0.63 -19.62 -12.17
CA LEU A 157 1.74 -18.66 -12.23
C LEU A 157 2.81 -19.05 -13.24
N ASN A 158 2.90 -20.33 -13.66
CA ASN A 158 3.94 -20.79 -14.58
C ASN A 158 3.58 -20.53 -16.05
N ASP A 159 2.30 -20.30 -16.38
CA ASP A 159 1.89 -19.98 -17.74
C ASP A 159 2.36 -18.57 -18.12
N SER A 160 3.33 -18.48 -19.02
CA SER A 160 3.93 -17.21 -19.46
C SER A 160 2.92 -16.25 -20.10
N THR A 161 1.86 -16.75 -20.72
CA THR A 161 0.79 -15.93 -21.32
C THR A 161 -0.10 -15.31 -20.24
N PHE A 162 -0.30 -16.01 -19.13
CA PHE A 162 -0.98 -15.43 -17.97
C PHE A 162 -0.12 -14.35 -17.30
N GLN A 163 1.19 -14.59 -17.15
CA GLN A 163 2.12 -13.57 -16.64
C GLN A 163 2.11 -12.30 -17.49
N GLU A 164 2.00 -12.43 -18.82
CA GLU A 164 1.87 -11.29 -19.74
C GLU A 164 0.54 -10.56 -19.56
N GLN A 165 -0.54 -11.30 -19.35
CA GLN A 165 -1.85 -10.73 -19.09
C GLN A 165 -1.88 -9.91 -17.79
N ILE A 166 -1.26 -10.41 -16.70
CA ILE A 166 -1.11 -9.66 -15.44
C ILE A 166 -0.37 -8.33 -15.69
N ALA A 167 0.74 -8.38 -16.44
CA ALA A 167 1.50 -7.18 -16.77
C ALA A 167 0.70 -6.19 -17.64
N LYS A 168 -0.10 -6.70 -18.58
CA LYS A 168 -1.01 -5.89 -19.41
C LYS A 168 -2.07 -5.18 -18.56
N GLN A 169 -2.69 -5.88 -17.61
CA GLN A 169 -3.65 -5.27 -16.68
C GLN A 169 -3.01 -4.19 -15.82
N ALA A 170 -1.79 -4.42 -15.31
CA ALA A 170 -1.04 -3.39 -14.58
C ALA A 170 -0.75 -2.16 -15.46
N ALA A 171 -0.41 -2.36 -16.73
CA ALA A 171 -0.24 -1.27 -17.69
C ALA A 171 -1.52 -0.45 -17.87
N VAL A 172 -2.66 -1.12 -18.01
CA VAL A 172 -3.99 -0.50 -18.18
C VAL A 172 -4.39 0.29 -16.93
N VAL A 173 -4.11 -0.23 -15.73
CA VAL A 173 -4.27 0.50 -14.47
C VAL A 173 -3.49 1.81 -14.51
N MET A 174 -2.22 1.79 -14.90
CA MET A 174 -1.42 3.02 -14.98
C MET A 174 -1.94 3.98 -16.05
N GLN A 175 -2.34 3.46 -17.21
CA GLN A 175 -2.88 4.25 -18.33
C GLN A 175 -4.22 4.92 -17.99
N SER A 176 -4.96 4.41 -17.01
CA SER A 176 -6.21 5.04 -16.56
C SER A 176 -6.00 6.46 -15.98
N GLY A 177 -4.80 6.77 -15.48
CA GLY A 177 -4.50 8.01 -14.78
C GLY A 177 -5.12 8.11 -13.38
N VAL A 178 -5.85 7.09 -12.93
CA VAL A 178 -6.57 7.08 -11.65
C VAL A 178 -5.70 6.54 -10.52
N ALA A 179 -4.85 5.55 -10.82
CA ALA A 179 -3.94 4.92 -9.87
C ALA A 179 -2.48 5.37 -10.06
N ASP A 180 -1.73 5.35 -8.96
CA ASP A 180 -0.29 5.63 -8.88
C ASP A 180 0.54 4.33 -8.93
N GLY A 181 -0.11 3.15 -8.84
CA GLY A 181 0.56 1.84 -8.89
C GLY A 181 -0.38 0.65 -8.75
N VAL A 182 0.22 -0.54 -8.62
CA VAL A 182 -0.48 -1.81 -8.41
C VAL A 182 -0.05 -2.52 -7.14
N MET A 183 -0.93 -3.35 -6.60
CA MET A 183 -0.70 -4.21 -5.45
C MET A 183 -0.88 -5.69 -5.84
N LEU A 184 0.00 -6.56 -5.36
CA LEU A 184 -0.11 -8.01 -5.51
C LEU A 184 -0.28 -8.66 -4.14
N ASP A 185 -1.43 -9.32 -3.95
CA ASP A 185 -1.77 -9.93 -2.67
C ASP A 185 -1.17 -11.32 -2.46
N TRP A 186 -0.73 -11.52 -1.22
CA TRP A 186 0.08 -12.63 -0.72
C TRP A 186 1.31 -12.99 -1.58
N TRP A 187 2.38 -12.22 -1.39
CA TRP A 187 3.70 -12.38 -1.96
C TRP A 187 4.64 -13.15 -1.05
N THR A 188 5.23 -14.23 -1.56
CA THR A 188 6.29 -14.96 -0.87
C THR A 188 7.39 -15.35 -1.84
N GLU A 189 8.62 -15.44 -1.34
CA GLU A 189 9.76 -15.97 -2.08
C GLU A 189 10.00 -17.47 -1.84
N SER A 190 9.18 -18.11 -0.99
CA SER A 190 9.31 -19.53 -0.65
C SER A 190 8.66 -20.48 -1.67
N GLU A 191 7.70 -19.99 -2.47
CA GLU A 191 7.02 -20.78 -3.51
C GLU A 191 6.91 -20.04 -4.84
N PHE A 192 7.05 -20.78 -5.95
CA PHE A 192 6.97 -20.26 -7.31
C PHE A 192 7.88 -19.03 -7.58
N LEU A 193 9.02 -18.94 -6.90
CA LEU A 193 9.91 -17.77 -6.94
C LEU A 193 10.25 -17.34 -8.37
N SER A 194 10.64 -18.27 -9.25
CA SER A 194 10.97 -17.96 -10.64
C SER A 194 9.80 -17.32 -11.40
N SER A 195 8.60 -17.84 -11.20
CA SER A 195 7.36 -17.37 -11.86
C SER A 195 6.91 -16.02 -11.30
N ARG A 196 6.98 -15.86 -9.98
CA ARG A 196 6.75 -14.58 -9.28
C ARG A 196 7.72 -13.50 -9.77
N LEU A 197 9.02 -13.78 -9.80
CA LEU A 197 10.00 -12.83 -10.33
C LEU A 197 9.77 -12.51 -11.82
N ALA A 198 9.33 -13.48 -12.62
CA ALA A 198 8.96 -13.24 -14.02
C ALA A 198 7.77 -12.27 -14.12
N ILE A 199 6.74 -12.43 -13.28
CA ILE A 199 5.60 -11.51 -13.18
C ILE A 199 6.08 -10.10 -12.81
N LEU A 200 6.89 -9.93 -11.76
CA LEU A 200 7.40 -8.61 -11.37
C LEU A 200 8.21 -7.94 -12.48
N LYS A 201 9.08 -8.69 -13.15
CA LYS A 201 9.87 -8.19 -14.29
C LYS A 201 8.98 -7.72 -15.42
N LYS A 202 7.94 -8.49 -15.76
CA LYS A 202 6.96 -8.11 -16.80
C LYS A 202 6.16 -6.88 -16.38
N ILE A 203 5.60 -6.85 -15.17
CA ILE A 203 4.88 -5.67 -14.64
C ILE A 203 5.78 -4.44 -14.68
N ARG A 204 7.00 -4.52 -14.13
CA ARG A 204 7.95 -3.41 -14.09
C ARG A 204 8.32 -2.90 -15.48
N LYS A 205 8.43 -3.79 -16.46
CA LYS A 205 8.66 -3.42 -17.86
C LYS A 205 7.49 -2.61 -18.42
N GLU A 206 6.25 -3.01 -18.13
CA GLU A 206 5.04 -2.35 -18.65
C GLU A 206 4.69 -1.03 -17.95
N ILE A 207 4.82 -0.96 -16.61
CA ILE A 207 4.49 0.26 -15.84
C ILE A 207 5.68 1.24 -15.73
N GLY A 208 6.85 0.80 -16.18
CA GLY A 208 8.10 1.56 -16.14
C GLY A 208 8.61 1.83 -14.72
N ASN A 209 9.60 2.70 -14.61
CA ASN A 209 10.24 3.06 -13.33
C ASN A 209 9.35 3.91 -12.41
N LYS A 210 8.20 4.36 -12.90
CA LYS A 210 7.38 5.38 -12.28
C LYS A 210 6.13 4.84 -11.59
N GLY A 211 5.55 3.74 -12.10
CA GLY A 211 4.45 3.08 -11.42
C GLY A 211 4.93 2.41 -10.13
N LEU A 212 4.14 2.52 -9.06
CA LEU A 212 4.44 1.87 -7.79
C LEU A 212 4.06 0.39 -7.84
N ILE A 213 4.84 -0.45 -7.14
CA ILE A 213 4.49 -1.85 -6.88
C ILE A 213 4.50 -2.07 -5.36
N LEU A 214 3.34 -2.41 -4.81
CA LEU A 214 3.15 -2.80 -3.42
C LEU A 214 2.96 -4.32 -3.36
N LEU A 215 3.65 -5.01 -2.46
CA LEU A 215 3.53 -6.46 -2.30
C LEU A 215 3.06 -6.78 -0.89
N ASN A 216 1.96 -7.52 -0.72
CA ASN A 216 1.62 -8.05 0.61
C ASN A 216 2.59 -9.17 0.94
N SER A 217 3.63 -8.92 1.74
CA SER A 217 4.57 -9.97 2.15
C SER A 217 4.33 -10.43 3.59
N ASN A 218 3.18 -10.05 4.18
CA ASN A 218 2.95 -10.13 5.61
C ASN A 218 4.19 -9.56 6.35
N GLN A 219 4.70 -10.23 7.37
CA GLN A 219 5.91 -9.81 8.08
C GLN A 219 7.25 -10.23 7.44
N GLU A 220 7.26 -10.71 6.18
CA GLU A 220 8.48 -11.26 5.58
C GLU A 220 9.26 -10.25 4.71
N GLN A 221 10.58 -10.43 4.70
CA GLN A 221 11.49 -9.73 3.79
C GLN A 221 11.51 -10.45 2.44
N ILE A 222 11.75 -9.70 1.36
CA ILE A 222 11.70 -10.19 -0.03
C ILE A 222 12.95 -9.81 -0.84
N PRO A 223 14.15 -10.31 -0.44
CA PRO A 223 15.42 -9.89 -1.03
C PRO A 223 15.53 -10.11 -2.53
N GLN A 224 14.92 -11.14 -3.09
CA GLN A 224 14.98 -11.40 -4.54
C GLN A 224 14.05 -10.48 -5.35
N SER A 225 13.00 -9.96 -4.71
CA SER A 225 11.98 -9.10 -5.31
C SER A 225 12.25 -7.61 -5.07
N ALA A 226 13.17 -7.28 -4.16
CA ALA A 226 13.43 -5.93 -3.66
C ALA A 226 13.70 -4.89 -4.77
N GLU A 227 14.45 -5.29 -5.80
CA GLU A 227 14.79 -4.40 -6.91
C GLU A 227 13.59 -3.98 -7.77
N TYR A 228 12.43 -4.64 -7.62
CA TYR A 228 11.20 -4.37 -8.37
C TYR A 228 10.13 -3.68 -7.53
N ALA A 229 10.14 -3.80 -6.21
CA ALA A 229 9.05 -3.32 -5.35
C ALA A 229 9.34 -1.94 -4.75
N ASN A 230 8.27 -1.14 -4.57
CA ASN A 230 8.30 0.16 -3.91
C ASN A 230 7.87 0.08 -2.44
N GLY A 231 7.09 -0.92 -2.06
CA GLY A 231 6.72 -1.10 -0.66
C GLY A 231 6.27 -2.51 -0.34
N LEU A 232 6.27 -2.80 0.95
CA LEU A 232 5.58 -3.96 1.51
C LEU A 232 4.25 -3.51 2.11
N PHE A 233 3.19 -4.27 1.87
CA PHE A 233 2.07 -4.32 2.79
C PHE A 233 2.39 -5.42 3.81
N MET A 234 2.67 -4.99 5.03
CA MET A 234 3.00 -5.86 6.14
C MET A 234 1.76 -6.16 6.96
N GLU A 235 0.92 -7.05 6.44
CA GLU A 235 -0.22 -7.63 7.16
C GLU A 235 0.28 -8.54 8.28
N CYS A 236 0.50 -7.94 9.46
CA CYS A 236 1.07 -8.64 10.60
C CYS A 236 -0.02 -9.38 11.37
N TRP A 237 -0.35 -10.57 10.87
CA TRP A 237 -1.35 -11.47 11.43
C TRP A 237 -1.08 -11.82 12.89
N ASP A 238 -2.15 -11.98 13.67
CA ASP A 238 -2.04 -12.41 15.06
C ASP A 238 -1.78 -13.92 15.15
N SER A 239 -0.79 -14.27 15.96
CA SER A 239 -0.54 -15.62 16.44
C SER A 239 -0.90 -15.56 17.91
N PRO A 240 -1.50 -16.61 18.52
CA PRO A 240 -2.03 -16.55 19.90
C PRO A 240 -1.06 -15.96 20.94
N ASP A 241 0.25 -16.08 20.68
CA ASP A 241 1.32 -15.57 21.53
C ASP A 241 1.96 -14.30 20.97
N GLU A 242 1.61 -13.15 21.56
CA GLU A 242 2.35 -11.90 21.38
C GLU A 242 3.73 -12.03 22.04
N SER A 243 4.80 -11.79 21.27
CA SER A 243 6.17 -11.98 21.73
C SER A 243 7.11 -10.87 21.29
N VAL A 244 8.19 -10.71 22.05
CA VAL A 244 9.27 -9.74 21.76
C VAL A 244 9.90 -10.01 20.40
N GLU A 245 10.09 -11.30 20.06
CA GLU A 245 10.69 -11.74 18.79
C GLU A 245 9.81 -11.35 17.60
N LYS A 246 8.49 -11.43 17.77
CA LYS A 246 7.52 -11.08 16.72
C LYS A 246 7.57 -9.58 16.38
N TRP A 247 7.52 -8.73 17.41
CA TRP A 247 7.65 -7.27 17.21
C TRP A 247 9.03 -6.87 16.71
N ALA A 248 10.09 -7.59 17.12
CA ALA A 248 11.42 -7.42 16.55
C ALA A 248 11.48 -7.82 15.06
N LYS A 249 10.73 -8.84 14.63
CA LYS A 249 10.58 -9.20 13.22
C LYS A 249 9.87 -8.10 12.42
N TYR A 250 8.80 -7.50 12.96
CA TYR A 250 8.13 -6.36 12.31
C TYR A 250 9.09 -5.19 12.13
N GLN A 251 9.78 -4.81 13.20
CA GLN A 251 10.79 -3.76 13.16
C GLN A 251 11.89 -4.05 12.12
N SER A 252 12.50 -5.23 12.16
CA SER A 252 13.60 -5.59 11.26
C SER A 252 13.17 -5.67 9.79
N THR A 253 11.95 -6.12 9.51
CA THR A 253 11.40 -6.18 8.16
C THR A 253 11.12 -4.78 7.62
N LEU A 254 10.56 -3.90 8.45
CA LEU A 254 10.30 -2.52 8.09
C LEU A 254 11.60 -1.74 7.81
N GLU A 255 12.61 -1.89 8.67
CA GLU A 255 13.95 -1.31 8.46
C GLU A 255 14.63 -1.85 7.19
N TRP A 256 14.50 -3.16 6.94
CA TRP A 256 15.01 -3.77 5.73
C TRP A 256 14.32 -3.19 4.50
N ALA A 257 13.01 -2.99 4.53
CA ALA A 257 12.26 -2.46 3.41
C ALA A 257 12.65 -1.00 3.10
N GLU A 258 12.84 -0.18 4.15
CA GLU A 258 13.36 1.19 4.02
C GLU A 258 14.77 1.28 3.43
N LYS A 259 15.58 0.23 3.54
CA LYS A 259 16.93 0.21 3.00
C LYS A 259 17.00 -0.36 1.59
N ASN A 260 16.19 -1.37 1.29
CA ASN A 260 16.41 -2.23 0.12
C ASN A 260 15.36 -2.06 -0.98
N LEU A 261 14.17 -1.51 -0.69
CA LEU A 261 13.15 -1.30 -1.71
C LEU A 261 13.39 -0.02 -2.52
N ARG A 262 12.80 0.00 -3.71
CA ARG A 262 12.89 1.10 -4.66
C ARG A 262 12.23 2.35 -4.13
N GLU A 263 12.83 3.49 -4.45
CA GLU A 263 12.19 4.79 -4.27
C GLU A 263 11.15 5.08 -5.37
N PRO A 264 10.09 5.85 -5.07
CA PRO A 264 9.74 6.26 -3.71
C PRO A 264 9.14 5.09 -2.91
N ARG A 265 9.43 5.04 -1.60
CA ARG A 265 8.96 3.96 -0.74
C ARG A 265 7.54 4.16 -0.22
N ILE A 266 6.77 3.08 -0.21
CA ILE A 266 5.38 3.03 0.28
C ILE A 266 5.12 1.84 1.22
N ASN A 267 6.04 1.60 2.15
CA ASN A 267 5.90 0.55 3.17
C ASN A 267 4.69 0.81 4.07
N CYS A 268 3.86 -0.21 4.30
CA CYS A 268 2.62 -0.14 5.06
C CYS A 268 2.71 -1.16 6.19
N LEU A 269 2.75 -0.72 7.44
CA LEU A 269 2.71 -1.58 8.63
C LEU A 269 1.28 -1.69 9.15
N GLU A 270 0.67 -2.87 9.04
CA GLU A 270 -0.60 -3.16 9.69
C GLU A 270 -0.41 -4.14 10.83
N THR A 271 -1.09 -3.92 11.95
CA THR A 271 -1.21 -4.92 13.01
C THR A 271 -2.66 -5.04 13.43
N TRP A 272 -3.06 -6.22 13.89
CA TRP A 272 -4.41 -6.44 14.36
C TRP A 272 -4.56 -6.26 15.87
N PHE A 273 -5.75 -5.87 16.30
CA PHE A 273 -6.09 -5.92 17.71
C PHE A 273 -6.20 -7.36 18.20
N LYS A 274 -5.98 -7.57 19.51
CA LYS A 274 -6.20 -8.88 20.15
C LYS A 274 -7.64 -9.07 20.66
N ASN A 275 -8.14 -8.08 21.41
CA ASN A 275 -9.46 -8.16 22.03
C ASN A 275 -10.44 -7.13 21.46
N SER A 276 -9.96 -5.92 21.17
CA SER A 276 -10.79 -4.82 20.72
C SER A 276 -9.94 -3.74 20.08
N ARG A 277 -10.53 -2.96 19.17
CA ARG A 277 -10.00 -1.69 18.67
C ARG A 277 -9.65 -0.67 19.77
N ASN A 278 -10.09 -0.89 21.02
CA ASN A 278 -9.72 -0.11 22.20
C ASN A 278 -8.37 -0.53 22.84
N ASP A 279 -7.62 -1.46 22.24
CA ASP A 279 -6.23 -1.74 22.62
C ASP A 279 -5.32 -0.60 22.16
N LEU A 280 -5.40 0.53 22.87
CA LEU A 280 -4.75 1.77 22.48
C LEU A 280 -3.22 1.70 22.62
N ASN A 281 -2.70 0.86 23.53
CA ASN A 281 -1.26 0.68 23.69
C ASN A 281 -0.66 -0.01 22.46
N ARG A 282 -1.33 -1.04 21.94
CA ARG A 282 -0.95 -1.66 20.68
C ARG A 282 -1.09 -0.70 19.51
N MET A 283 -2.22 0.01 19.39
CA MET A 283 -2.41 1.02 18.33
C MET A 283 -1.28 2.05 18.31
N ARG A 284 -0.90 2.59 19.48
CA ARG A 284 0.20 3.53 19.60
C ARG A 284 1.56 2.88 19.34
N SER A 285 1.77 1.65 19.77
CA SER A 285 2.99 0.87 19.44
C SER A 285 3.15 0.70 17.93
N THR A 286 2.10 0.31 17.22
CA THR A 286 2.11 0.17 15.76
C THR A 286 2.45 1.48 15.07
N THR A 287 1.78 2.55 15.49
CA THR A 287 1.97 3.89 14.93
C THR A 287 3.38 4.41 15.17
N THR A 288 3.86 4.32 16.41
CA THR A 288 5.19 4.84 16.78
C THR A 288 6.33 3.95 16.30
N LEU A 289 6.13 2.63 16.17
CA LEU A 289 7.07 1.75 15.49
C LEU A 289 7.24 2.18 14.03
N ALA A 290 6.13 2.39 13.31
CA ALA A 290 6.19 2.87 11.92
C ALA A 290 6.92 4.21 11.83
N LEU A 291 6.55 5.19 12.66
CA LEU A 291 7.15 6.53 12.66
C LEU A 291 8.65 6.53 12.98
N THR A 292 9.09 5.70 13.93
CA THR A 292 10.49 5.68 14.37
C THR A 292 11.40 4.86 13.44
N ARG A 293 10.85 3.92 12.66
CA ARG A 293 11.62 3.00 11.82
C ARG A 293 11.41 3.18 10.31
N SER A 294 10.43 3.99 9.90
CA SER A 294 10.06 4.16 8.49
C SER A 294 9.49 5.53 8.20
N ASN A 295 9.49 5.90 6.92
CA ASN A 295 8.72 7.05 6.39
C ASN A 295 7.37 6.62 5.82
N GLY A 296 7.02 5.34 5.92
CA GLY A 296 5.83 4.74 5.36
C GLY A 296 4.56 5.01 6.17
N PHE A 297 3.62 4.08 6.07
CA PHE A 297 2.28 4.20 6.57
C PHE A 297 2.02 3.20 7.71
N CYS A 298 1.10 3.53 8.61
CA CYS A 298 0.62 2.61 9.64
C CYS A 298 -0.89 2.36 9.54
N LEU A 299 -1.33 1.21 10.05
CA LEU A 299 -2.73 0.88 10.23
C LEU A 299 -2.90 -0.05 11.44
N PHE A 300 -3.94 0.17 12.22
CA PHE A 300 -4.36 -0.72 13.30
C PHE A 300 -5.81 -1.15 13.06
N SER A 301 -6.00 -2.44 12.83
CA SER A 301 -7.22 -2.96 12.20
C SER A 301 -7.73 -4.24 12.86
N ASP A 302 -8.82 -4.74 12.29
CA ASP A 302 -9.48 -5.99 12.63
C ASP A 302 -8.65 -7.21 12.22
N PRO A 303 -8.65 -8.28 13.02
CA PRO A 303 -8.12 -9.56 12.59
C PRO A 303 -9.09 -10.30 11.63
N ASN A 304 -8.54 -11.01 10.65
CA ASN A 304 -9.29 -11.70 9.59
C ASN A 304 -10.36 -12.71 10.08
N PRO A 305 -10.22 -13.41 11.22
CA PRO A 305 -11.26 -14.33 11.73
C PRO A 305 -12.59 -13.68 12.13
N LEU A 306 -12.76 -12.36 11.96
CA LEU A 306 -14.02 -11.67 12.23
C LEU A 306 -14.99 -11.77 11.04
N PRO A 307 -16.31 -11.58 11.27
CA PRO A 307 -17.26 -11.50 10.18
C PRO A 307 -16.86 -10.43 9.16
N THR A 308 -16.89 -10.81 7.88
CA THR A 308 -16.56 -9.92 6.76
C THR A 308 -17.39 -8.62 6.78
N PRO A 309 -16.86 -7.50 6.26
CA PRO A 309 -15.60 -7.39 5.49
C PRO A 309 -14.33 -7.33 6.36
N ASP A 310 -13.23 -7.80 5.80
CA ASP A 310 -11.90 -7.82 6.45
C ASP A 310 -11.25 -6.42 6.48
N HIS A 311 -10.14 -6.23 7.20
CA HIS A 311 -9.38 -4.96 7.28
C HIS A 311 -10.20 -3.71 7.65
N LEU A 312 -11.30 -3.88 8.37
CA LEU A 312 -11.98 -2.75 8.98
C LEU A 312 -11.11 -2.16 10.10
N HIS A 313 -11.26 -0.87 10.35
CA HIS A 313 -10.47 -0.17 11.36
C HIS A 313 -11.22 1.02 11.95
N SER A 314 -10.63 1.64 12.96
CA SER A 314 -11.06 2.95 13.45
C SER A 314 -10.07 4.02 13.01
N TRP A 315 -10.58 5.22 12.78
CA TRP A 315 -9.77 6.43 12.80
C TRP A 315 -9.54 6.86 14.25
N TYR A 316 -8.29 7.00 14.68
CA TYR A 316 -7.94 7.36 16.05
C TYR A 316 -7.56 8.83 16.13
N SER A 317 -7.98 9.54 17.17
CA SER A 317 -7.53 10.93 17.41
C SER A 317 -6.02 11.05 17.59
N PHE A 318 -5.33 9.94 17.90
CA PHE A 318 -3.88 9.85 17.91
C PHE A 318 -3.25 10.16 16.54
N TYR A 319 -4.00 10.00 15.45
CA TYR A 319 -3.59 10.33 14.09
C TYR A 319 -3.82 11.80 13.72
N ASP A 320 -4.66 12.52 14.47
CA ASP A 320 -5.06 13.90 14.20
C ASP A 320 -4.00 14.91 14.69
N VAL A 321 -2.75 14.72 14.27
CA VAL A 321 -1.62 15.62 14.56
C VAL A 321 -0.78 15.86 13.32
N SER A 322 -0.11 17.01 13.31
CA SER A 322 0.85 17.39 12.27
C SER A 322 2.27 17.34 12.84
N LEU A 323 2.97 16.21 12.70
CA LEU A 323 4.38 16.11 13.06
C LEU A 323 5.29 16.88 12.08
N GLY A 324 4.80 17.13 10.85
CA GLY A 324 5.56 17.68 9.75
C GLY A 324 6.60 16.69 9.24
N LYS A 325 7.83 17.13 8.96
CA LYS A 325 8.83 16.28 8.30
C LYS A 325 9.79 15.63 9.30
N PRO A 326 10.22 14.37 9.07
CA PRO A 326 11.28 13.78 9.87
C PRO A 326 12.58 14.56 9.69
N LYS A 327 13.27 14.86 10.79
CA LYS A 327 14.56 15.58 10.78
C LYS A 327 15.74 14.64 10.54
N GLU A 328 15.65 13.43 11.08
CA GLU A 328 16.66 12.38 10.95
C GLU A 328 16.02 10.98 10.99
N PRO A 329 16.77 9.92 10.66
CA PRO A 329 16.37 8.55 10.98
C PRO A 329 16.18 8.37 12.49
N GLY A 330 15.25 7.49 12.89
CA GLY A 330 15.07 7.18 14.31
C GLY A 330 16.25 6.40 14.88
N PHE A 331 16.52 6.61 16.17
CA PHE A 331 17.65 6.02 16.89
C PHE A 331 17.20 5.33 18.18
N LYS A 332 18.01 4.37 18.65
CA LYS A 332 17.77 3.67 19.91
C LYS A 332 18.34 4.50 21.06
N ARG A 333 17.54 4.68 22.11
CA ARG A 333 17.90 5.36 23.35
C ARG A 333 18.60 4.39 24.32
N GLU A 334 19.24 4.95 25.34
CA GLU A 334 19.90 4.17 26.41
C GLU A 334 18.91 3.32 27.22
N ASP A 335 17.67 3.77 27.33
CA ASP A 335 16.55 3.07 28.00
C ASP A 335 15.89 1.99 27.11
N ASN A 336 16.52 1.62 25.99
CA ASN A 336 16.04 0.67 24.98
C ASN A 336 14.79 1.08 24.18
N ALA A 337 14.24 2.27 24.41
CA ALA A 337 13.19 2.82 23.56
C ALA A 337 13.77 3.37 22.25
N TRP A 338 12.90 3.67 21.29
CA TRP A 338 13.26 4.32 20.03
C TRP A 338 12.71 5.73 19.99
N GLN A 339 13.49 6.65 19.44
CA GLN A 339 13.10 8.04 19.26
C GLN A 339 13.30 8.48 17.83
N ARG A 340 12.40 9.33 17.35
CA ARG A 340 12.60 10.09 16.12
C ARG A 340 12.08 11.50 16.23
N ASN A 341 12.88 12.45 15.77
CA ASN A 341 12.52 13.86 15.77
C ASN A 341 11.88 14.26 14.44
N PHE A 342 10.81 15.04 14.54
CA PHE A 342 10.12 15.66 13.42
C PHE A 342 10.18 17.19 13.56
N SER A 343 9.70 17.92 12.55
CA SER A 343 9.69 19.38 12.59
C SER A 343 8.87 19.92 13.76
N ASN A 344 7.72 19.30 14.05
CA ASN A 344 6.76 19.80 15.04
C ASN A 344 6.66 18.94 16.31
N GLY A 345 7.41 17.84 16.40
CA GLY A 345 7.33 16.97 17.59
C GLY A 345 8.38 15.88 17.63
N ILE A 346 8.31 15.08 18.69
CA ILE A 346 9.18 13.93 18.93
C ILE A 346 8.30 12.71 19.12
N VAL A 347 8.67 11.61 18.48
CA VAL A 347 7.96 10.33 18.61
C VAL A 347 8.83 9.38 19.42
N ILE A 348 8.21 8.69 20.39
CA ILE A 348 8.86 7.66 21.19
C ILE A 348 8.08 6.36 21.05
N TYR A 349 8.78 5.28 20.72
CA TYR A 349 8.27 3.91 20.72
C TYR A 349 8.96 3.12 21.83
N ASN A 350 8.19 2.56 22.78
CA ASN A 350 8.71 1.70 23.84
C ASN A 350 8.39 0.23 23.55
N PRO A 351 9.38 -0.60 23.15
CA PRO A 351 9.12 -1.96 22.69
C PRO A 351 8.46 -2.86 23.73
N LEU A 352 7.78 -3.89 23.23
CA LEU A 352 7.35 -5.03 24.04
C LEU A 352 8.56 -5.66 24.75
N GLY A 353 8.39 -6.02 26.02
CA GLY A 353 9.45 -6.60 26.86
C GLY A 353 10.42 -5.59 27.48
N ASN A 354 10.26 -4.28 27.19
CA ASN A 354 11.00 -3.24 27.92
C ASN A 354 10.31 -2.89 29.26
N ASN A 355 10.94 -2.03 30.06
CA ASN A 355 10.31 -1.43 31.26
C ASN A 355 9.53 -0.15 30.92
N GLN A 356 8.72 0.34 31.85
CA GLN A 356 8.21 1.71 31.76
C GLN A 356 9.39 2.68 31.73
N ILE A 357 9.38 3.60 30.78
CA ILE A 357 10.43 4.62 30.62
C ILE A 357 9.93 5.99 31.07
N THR A 358 10.87 6.85 31.44
CA THR A 358 10.64 8.27 31.70
C THR A 358 11.23 9.09 30.56
N VAL A 359 10.42 9.93 29.92
CA VAL A 359 10.88 10.87 28.89
C VAL A 359 10.95 12.26 29.51
N LEU A 360 12.14 12.87 29.45
CA LEU A 360 12.40 14.21 29.94
C LEU A 360 12.66 15.15 28.76
N PHE A 361 12.02 16.31 28.78
CA PHE A 361 12.20 17.39 27.82
C PHE A 361 12.70 18.64 28.53
N GLU A 362 13.52 19.44 27.85
CA GLU A 362 13.96 20.74 28.35
C GLU A 362 12.78 21.73 28.44
N GLU A 363 11.81 21.58 27.54
CA GLU A 363 10.61 22.40 27.40
C GLU A 363 9.35 21.56 27.68
N VAL A 364 8.24 22.24 28.02
CA VAL A 364 6.95 21.57 28.17
C VAL A 364 6.53 21.01 26.80
N ARG A 365 6.06 19.76 26.79
CA ARG A 365 5.49 19.10 25.62
C ARG A 365 4.11 18.56 25.94
N THR A 366 3.29 18.44 24.91
CA THR A 366 1.96 17.83 25.01
C THR A 366 2.03 16.40 24.51
N SER A 367 1.66 15.44 25.36
CA SER A 367 1.46 14.04 24.99
C SER A 367 0.19 13.90 24.15
N GLN A 368 0.27 13.32 22.95
CA GLN A 368 -0.90 13.05 22.12
C GLN A 368 -1.74 11.91 22.70
N ALA A 369 -1.12 10.94 23.38
CA ALA A 369 -1.83 9.84 24.00
C ALA A 369 -2.72 10.28 25.18
N THR A 370 -2.28 11.27 25.96
CA THR A 370 -2.91 11.63 27.24
C THR A 370 -3.43 13.07 27.33
N GLY A 371 -3.00 13.95 26.43
CA GLY A 371 -3.25 15.40 26.50
C GLY A 371 -2.47 16.11 27.61
N ILE A 372 -1.64 15.39 28.38
CA ILE A 372 -0.88 15.98 29.48
C ILE A 372 0.22 16.88 28.95
N ARG A 373 0.32 18.09 29.51
CA ARG A 373 1.38 19.06 29.29
C ARG A 373 2.40 18.97 30.42
N SER A 374 3.63 18.53 30.12
CA SER A 374 4.67 18.35 31.13
C SER A 374 6.06 18.42 30.50
N LYS A 375 7.10 18.54 31.33
CA LYS A 375 8.49 18.26 30.93
C LYS A 375 8.87 16.80 31.15
N LYS A 376 8.05 16.06 31.90
CA LYS A 376 8.27 14.67 32.30
C LYS A 376 7.05 13.84 31.94
N HIS A 377 7.26 12.80 31.14
CA HIS A 377 6.23 11.85 30.71
C HIS A 377 6.67 10.42 31.01
N PHE A 378 5.70 9.52 31.09
CA PHE A 378 5.91 8.10 31.33
C PHE A 378 5.27 7.30 30.19
N ILE A 379 6.00 6.33 29.64
CA ILE A 379 5.50 5.44 28.59
C ILE A 379 5.67 4.02 29.07
N ASN A 380 4.57 3.27 29.11
CA ASN A 380 4.59 1.86 29.51
C ASN A 380 5.35 1.02 28.50
N ALA A 381 5.74 -0.19 28.91
CA ALA A 381 6.20 -1.20 27.96
C ALA A 381 5.09 -1.48 26.94
N PHE A 382 5.49 -1.78 25.71
CA PHE A 382 4.55 -2.04 24.62
C PHE A 382 3.56 -0.90 24.39
N ASP A 383 4.10 0.32 24.29
CA ASP A 383 3.33 1.53 24.05
C ASP A 383 4.20 2.53 23.27
N GLY A 384 3.63 3.67 22.91
CA GLY A 384 4.35 4.79 22.34
C GLY A 384 3.58 6.08 22.47
N ASP A 385 4.24 7.19 22.19
CA ASP A 385 3.60 8.50 22.22
C ASP A 385 4.21 9.48 21.21
N ILE A 386 3.43 10.51 20.90
CA ILE A 386 3.82 11.67 20.11
C ILE A 386 3.82 12.89 21.04
N PHE A 387 4.96 13.56 21.14
CA PHE A 387 5.15 14.75 21.96
C PHE A 387 5.28 15.99 21.09
N LEU A 388 4.26 16.84 21.10
CA LEU A 388 4.22 18.05 20.28
C LEU A 388 5.00 19.19 20.92
N SER A 389 5.71 19.94 20.07
CA SER A 389 6.25 21.27 20.41
C SER A 389 5.10 22.24 20.60
N GLU A 390 5.30 23.27 21.43
CA GLU A 390 4.45 24.46 21.39
C GLU A 390 4.64 25.25 20.09
#